data_AF-A0A8E5HXL2-F1
#
_entry.id   AF-A0A8E5HXL2-F1
#
_cell.length_a   1.000
_cell.length_b   1.000
_cell.length_c   1.000
_cell.angle_alpha   90.00
_cell.angle_beta   90.00
_cell.angle_gamma   90.00
#
_symmetry.space_group_name_H-M   'P 1'
#
loop_
_entity.id
_entity.type
_entity.pdbx_description
1 polymer ?
#
loop_
_entity_poly.entity_id
_entity_poly.type
_entity_poly.pdbx_seq_one_letter_code
_entity_poly.pdbx_strand_id
1 'polypeptide(L)'
;MDSKQKFYHHFQDSAAEIQDLTDQLDCVSPVAGERQEAIDHILASISKLQHEVSDASEFTPSYDRKQYSDTIKNLQEKLNETIARMTPKSRFQFRRCSVQEHVDMGAPENDPRLYPGSHSRNIQSHNGDFNREATERDSRVRQLPPTENPEYDNELPKPSAQSFLQPGFSATKNVGISNQSDLHIILPSSAARATTSGSLTDIKCCIVDMSLPTVEGRPWPGLTLRNISHSLVIAGLVDGPVHITGVSNSIIVVIARQVRIHECADVDLYLHCTSHPIIEDCTSMRFAPLPKSYAIKDVSGKENQWDKVDDFKWLKAGQSPNWRALSDAETLDDTVWTKVVPGQPGKSVEETLKEVGVSRQ
;
A
#
# COMPACT_ATOMS: atom_id res chain seq x y z
N MET A 1 7.83 -29.90 48.01
CA MET A 1 7.85 -30.10 46.55
C MET A 1 8.47 -28.86 45.95
N ASP A 2 9.73 -28.99 45.51
CA ASP A 2 10.65 -27.92 45.14
C ASP A 2 10.07 -27.01 44.03
N SER A 3 9.93 -25.70 44.30
CA SER A 3 9.35 -24.73 43.36
C SER A 3 10.12 -24.70 42.03
N LYS A 4 11.42 -25.03 42.06
CA LYS A 4 12.28 -25.13 40.87
C LYS A 4 11.85 -26.29 39.98
N GLN A 5 11.53 -27.44 40.58
CA GLN A 5 11.17 -28.64 39.85
C GLN A 5 9.78 -28.51 39.22
N LYS A 6 8.86 -27.83 39.89
CA LYS A 6 7.56 -27.47 39.31
C LYS A 6 7.70 -26.54 38.10
N PHE A 7 8.55 -25.52 38.21
CA PHE A 7 8.81 -24.60 37.10
C PHE A 7 9.48 -25.30 35.92
N TYR A 8 10.44 -26.20 36.19
CA TYR A 8 11.10 -26.99 35.16
C TYR A 8 10.11 -27.86 34.37
N HIS A 9 9.20 -28.56 35.07
CA HIS A 9 8.16 -29.35 34.42
C HIS A 9 7.19 -28.47 33.61
N HIS A 10 6.73 -27.36 34.18
CA HIS A 10 5.87 -26.41 33.46
C HIS A 10 6.54 -25.84 32.20
N PHE A 11 7.82 -25.52 32.29
CA PHE A 11 8.62 -25.04 31.16
C PHE A 11 8.73 -26.12 30.07
N GLN A 12 8.99 -27.37 30.45
CA GLN A 12 9.06 -28.48 29.52
C GLN A 12 7.72 -28.75 28.82
N ASP A 13 6.62 -28.74 29.58
CA ASP A 13 5.28 -28.94 29.06
C ASP A 13 4.91 -27.81 28.08
N SER A 14 5.18 -26.55 28.45
CA SER A 14 4.93 -25.39 27.58
C SER A 14 5.81 -25.39 26.32
N ALA A 15 7.07 -25.81 26.45
CA ALA A 15 7.96 -25.96 25.30
C ALA A 15 7.51 -27.10 24.35
N ALA A 16 6.98 -28.19 24.89
CA ALA A 16 6.43 -29.29 24.11
C ALA A 16 5.13 -28.88 23.39
N GLU A 17 4.25 -28.14 24.06
CA GLU A 17 3.03 -27.58 23.46
C GLU A 17 3.35 -26.62 22.30
N ILE A 18 4.31 -25.70 22.47
CA ILE A 18 4.76 -24.80 21.40
C ILE A 18 5.36 -25.58 20.23
N GLN A 19 6.09 -26.66 20.50
CA GLN A 19 6.65 -27.52 19.45
C GLN A 19 5.53 -28.25 18.67
N ASP A 20 4.54 -28.82 19.36
CA ASP A 20 3.41 -29.50 18.72
C ASP A 20 2.56 -28.53 17.89
N LEU A 21 2.28 -27.33 18.41
CA LEU A 21 1.62 -26.26 17.64
C LEU A 21 2.43 -25.87 16.40
N THR A 22 3.76 -25.82 16.50
CA THR A 22 4.65 -25.53 15.38
C THR A 22 4.62 -26.64 14.32
N ASP A 23 4.52 -27.90 14.73
CA ASP A 23 4.44 -29.04 13.82
C ASP A 23 3.05 -29.13 13.16
N GLN A 24 1.99 -28.69 13.87
CA GLN A 24 0.63 -28.62 13.35
C GLN A 24 0.41 -27.48 12.35
N LEU A 25 1.26 -26.44 12.33
CA LEU A 25 1.20 -25.34 11.35
C LEU A 25 1.19 -25.85 9.90
N ASP A 26 1.92 -26.93 9.61
CA ASP A 26 1.99 -27.53 8.27
C ASP A 26 0.62 -28.11 7.80
N CYS A 27 -0.26 -28.46 8.75
CA CYS A 27 -1.60 -28.97 8.50
C CYS A 27 -2.68 -27.87 8.44
N VAL A 28 -2.35 -26.61 8.80
CA VAL A 28 -3.31 -25.51 8.82
C VAL A 28 -3.53 -24.96 7.41
N SER A 29 -4.79 -25.02 6.97
CA SER A 29 -5.25 -24.53 5.68
C SER A 29 -4.98 -23.02 5.52
N PRO A 30 -4.59 -22.53 4.33
CA PRO A 30 -4.33 -21.10 4.11
C PRO A 30 -5.60 -20.23 4.03
N VAL A 31 -6.77 -20.79 4.35
CA VAL A 31 -8.05 -20.12 4.17
C VAL A 31 -8.23 -19.04 5.26
N ALA A 32 -8.71 -17.87 4.84
CA ALA A 32 -9.15 -16.76 5.71
C ALA A 32 -8.14 -16.13 6.69
N GLY A 33 -6.86 -16.53 6.69
CA GLY A 33 -5.86 -15.98 7.60
C GLY A 33 -5.66 -16.77 8.89
N GLU A 34 -6.35 -17.91 9.06
CA GLU A 34 -6.22 -18.83 10.20
C GLU A 34 -4.75 -19.24 10.43
N ARG A 35 -3.98 -19.38 9.36
CA ARG A 35 -2.53 -19.65 9.43
C ARG A 35 -1.75 -18.50 10.06
N GLN A 36 -2.07 -17.26 9.72
CA GLN A 36 -1.40 -16.09 10.30
C GLN A 36 -1.77 -15.98 11.79
N GLU A 37 -3.03 -16.23 12.13
CA GLU A 37 -3.48 -16.27 13.54
C GLU A 37 -2.77 -17.36 14.34
N ALA A 38 -2.55 -18.54 13.76
CA ALA A 38 -1.79 -19.62 14.39
C ALA A 38 -0.31 -19.24 14.62
N ILE A 39 0.32 -18.55 13.66
CA ILE A 39 1.68 -18.03 13.81
C ILE A 39 1.73 -17.00 14.95
N ASP A 40 0.78 -16.06 14.96
CA ASP A 40 0.72 -15.01 15.98
C ASP A 40 0.47 -15.60 17.38
N HIS A 41 -0.34 -16.65 17.47
CA HIS A 41 -0.58 -17.40 18.71
C HIS A 41 0.69 -18.09 19.24
N ILE A 42 1.49 -18.70 18.37
CA ILE A 42 2.75 -19.34 18.76
C ILE A 42 3.78 -18.28 19.19
N LEU A 43 3.87 -17.14 18.49
CA LEU A 43 4.74 -16.03 18.87
C LEU A 43 4.37 -15.44 20.24
N ALA A 44 3.08 -15.31 20.52
CA ALA A 44 2.58 -14.89 21.82
C ALA A 44 2.92 -15.91 22.91
N SER A 45 2.80 -17.20 22.63
CA SER A 45 3.13 -18.29 23.57
C SER A 45 4.62 -18.34 23.89
N ILE A 46 5.51 -18.15 22.90
CA ILE A 46 6.95 -18.03 23.11
C ILE A 46 7.28 -16.80 23.97
N SER A 47 6.62 -15.66 23.69
CA SER A 47 6.82 -14.42 24.45
C SER A 47 6.37 -14.57 25.91
N LYS A 48 5.26 -15.28 26.15
CA LYS A 48 4.78 -15.64 27.49
C LYS A 48 5.80 -16.52 28.22
N LEU A 49 6.31 -17.56 27.56
CA LEU A 49 7.34 -18.44 28.13
C LEU A 49 8.63 -17.67 28.47
N GLN A 50 9.01 -16.70 27.64
CA GLN A 50 10.16 -15.83 27.90
C GLN A 50 9.94 -14.92 29.12
N HIS A 51 8.73 -14.40 29.33
CA HIS A 51 8.38 -13.62 30.52
C HIS A 51 8.39 -14.51 31.77
N GLU A 52 7.81 -15.71 31.71
CA GLU A 52 7.82 -16.67 32.82
C GLU A 52 9.25 -17.08 33.22
N VAL A 53 10.16 -17.27 32.26
CA VAL A 53 11.58 -17.53 32.53
C VAL A 53 12.28 -16.31 33.14
N SER A 54 11.87 -15.10 32.77
CA SER A 54 12.40 -13.86 33.33
C SER A 54 11.94 -13.67 34.78
N ASP A 55 10.66 -13.91 35.07
CA ASP A 55 10.11 -13.90 36.44
C ASP A 55 10.72 -15.02 37.29
N ALA A 56 10.96 -16.18 36.69
CA ALA A 56 11.61 -17.31 37.34
C ALA A 56 13.13 -17.16 37.51
N SER A 57 13.73 -16.13 36.93
CA SER A 57 15.17 -15.90 36.99
C SER A 57 15.69 -15.64 38.41
N GLU A 58 14.82 -15.25 39.33
CA GLU A 58 15.15 -15.00 40.74
C GLU A 58 15.41 -16.28 41.55
N PHE A 59 14.77 -17.39 41.19
CA PHE A 59 14.87 -18.66 41.91
C PHE A 59 15.52 -19.79 41.10
N THR A 60 15.80 -19.57 39.82
CA THR A 60 16.48 -20.54 38.94
C THR A 60 18.01 -20.34 38.93
N PRO A 61 18.80 -21.43 39.00
CA PRO A 61 20.25 -21.36 38.80
C PRO A 61 20.63 -20.80 37.43
N SER A 62 21.82 -20.18 37.36
CA SER A 62 22.36 -19.62 36.11
C SER A 62 22.53 -20.63 34.98
N TYR A 63 22.77 -21.91 35.32
CA TYR A 63 22.86 -23.02 34.38
C TYR A 63 21.50 -23.29 33.70
N ASP A 64 20.44 -23.44 34.48
CA ASP A 64 19.08 -23.69 33.99
C ASP A 64 18.58 -22.50 33.17
N ARG A 65 18.89 -21.26 33.60
CA ARG A 65 18.55 -20.05 32.83
C ARG A 65 19.16 -20.07 31.43
N LYS A 66 20.40 -20.53 31.29
CA LYS A 66 21.05 -20.69 29.98
C LYS A 66 20.32 -21.75 29.15
N GLN A 67 20.00 -22.88 29.76
CA GLN A 67 19.24 -23.95 29.11
C GLN A 67 17.84 -23.50 28.64
N TYR A 68 17.10 -22.74 29.44
CA TYR A 68 15.82 -22.16 29.04
C TYR A 68 15.98 -21.14 27.90
N SER A 69 17.02 -20.31 27.93
CA SER A 69 17.29 -19.36 26.85
C SER A 69 17.66 -20.05 25.53
N ASP A 70 18.42 -21.15 25.60
CA ASP A 70 18.84 -21.90 24.41
C ASP A 70 17.67 -22.69 23.81
N THR A 71 16.79 -23.24 24.65
CA THR A 71 15.57 -23.92 24.20
C THR A 71 14.55 -22.95 23.58
N ILE A 72 14.35 -21.77 24.15
CA ILE A 72 13.52 -20.71 23.55
C ILE A 72 14.07 -20.29 22.18
N LYS A 73 15.40 -20.10 22.05
CA LYS A 73 16.03 -19.79 20.76
C LYS A 73 15.81 -20.88 19.72
N ASN A 74 15.95 -22.15 20.11
CA ASN A 74 15.71 -23.28 19.22
C ASN A 74 14.24 -23.33 18.74
N LEU A 75 13.28 -23.03 19.62
CA LEU A 75 11.86 -22.94 19.24
C LEU A 75 11.60 -21.79 18.27
N GLN A 76 12.22 -20.62 18.49
CA GLN A 76 12.15 -19.49 17.57
C GLN A 76 12.77 -19.80 16.20
N GLU A 77 13.91 -20.49 16.16
CA GLU A 77 14.56 -20.89 14.92
C GLU A 77 13.71 -21.88 14.13
N LYS A 78 13.12 -22.88 14.79
CA LYS A 78 12.19 -23.83 14.16
C LYS A 78 10.95 -23.13 13.59
N LEU A 79 10.34 -22.22 14.35
CA LEU A 79 9.20 -21.43 13.86
C LEU A 79 9.58 -20.62 12.61
N ASN A 80 10.73 -19.94 12.64
CA ASN A 80 11.22 -19.18 11.48
C ASN A 80 11.51 -20.07 10.27
N GLU A 81 12.03 -21.28 10.47
CA GLU A 81 12.23 -22.26 9.40
C GLU A 81 10.90 -22.69 8.78
N THR A 82 9.89 -22.99 9.59
CA THR A 82 8.54 -23.34 9.14
C THR A 82 7.90 -22.18 8.38
N ILE A 83 7.98 -20.94 8.91
CA ILE A 83 7.51 -19.73 8.20
C ILE A 83 8.23 -19.55 6.86
N ALA A 84 9.54 -19.74 6.81
CA ALA A 84 10.34 -19.61 5.59
C ALA A 84 10.04 -20.72 4.56
N ARG A 85 9.59 -21.89 5.00
CA ARG A 85 9.11 -22.98 4.14
C ARG A 85 7.73 -22.68 3.56
N MET A 86 6.86 -22.04 4.35
CA MET A 86 5.48 -21.72 3.99
C MET A 86 5.35 -20.43 3.17
N THR A 87 6.29 -19.49 3.32
CA THR A 87 6.33 -18.28 2.50
C THR A 87 6.95 -18.64 1.15
N PRO A 88 6.23 -18.50 0.02
CA PRO A 88 6.82 -18.76 -1.29
C PRO A 88 8.01 -17.82 -1.48
N LYS A 89 9.22 -18.38 -1.59
CA LYS A 89 10.43 -17.62 -1.91
C LYS A 89 10.15 -16.85 -3.20
N SER A 90 10.02 -15.53 -3.10
CA SER A 90 9.94 -14.64 -4.25
C SER A 90 11.14 -14.93 -5.15
N ARG A 91 10.89 -15.66 -6.25
CA ARG A 91 11.89 -15.97 -7.28
C ARG A 91 12.14 -14.79 -8.22
N PHE A 92 11.78 -13.57 -7.83
CA PHE A 92 12.29 -12.36 -8.48
C PHE A 92 13.61 -11.95 -7.83
N GLN A 93 14.63 -12.79 -8.02
CA GLN A 93 16.02 -12.34 -7.98
C GLN A 93 16.54 -12.37 -9.41
N PHE A 94 16.80 -11.19 -9.97
CA PHE A 94 17.61 -11.06 -11.17
C PHE A 94 19.03 -11.55 -10.85
N ARG A 95 19.29 -12.84 -11.09
CA ARG A 95 20.64 -13.38 -11.04
C ARG A 95 21.40 -12.83 -12.24
N ARG A 96 22.45 -12.04 -12.00
CA ARG A 96 23.51 -11.88 -13.01
C ARG A 96 24.20 -13.23 -13.15
N CYS A 97 23.96 -13.92 -14.26
CA CYS A 97 24.75 -15.09 -14.64
C CYS A 97 26.19 -14.63 -14.87
N SER A 98 27.10 -15.06 -14.01
CA SER A 98 28.52 -15.06 -14.26
C SER A 98 28.83 -16.10 -15.36
N VAL A 99 29.36 -15.61 -16.47
CA VAL A 99 30.19 -16.28 -17.49
C VAL A 99 29.84 -17.73 -17.78
N GLN A 100 29.14 -17.94 -18.90
CA GLN A 100 29.22 -19.20 -19.65
C GLN A 100 29.37 -18.88 -21.14
N GLU A 101 30.17 -19.72 -21.79
CA GLU A 101 30.86 -19.51 -23.05
C GLU A 101 29.96 -19.20 -24.25
N HIS A 102 30.55 -18.43 -25.15
CA HIS A 102 30.08 -17.99 -26.44
C HIS A 102 29.74 -19.19 -27.35
N VAL A 103 28.46 -19.38 -27.68
CA VAL A 103 28.05 -20.21 -28.82
C VAL A 103 27.68 -19.26 -29.94
N ASP A 104 28.57 -19.19 -30.93
CA ASP A 104 28.39 -18.45 -32.17
C ASP A 104 27.29 -19.12 -33.00
N MET A 105 26.13 -18.47 -33.08
CA MET A 105 25.04 -18.84 -33.98
C MET A 105 24.75 -17.66 -34.92
N GLY A 106 25.64 -17.47 -35.89
CA GLY A 106 25.34 -17.00 -37.25
C GLY A 106 24.44 -15.78 -37.38
N ALA A 107 25.03 -14.63 -37.71
CA ALA A 107 24.34 -13.42 -38.11
C ALA A 107 23.43 -13.61 -39.34
N PRO A 108 22.20 -13.09 -39.34
CA PRO A 108 21.56 -12.63 -40.56
C PRO A 108 21.95 -11.16 -40.82
N GLU A 109 22.86 -10.96 -41.76
CA GLU A 109 23.17 -9.66 -42.35
C GLU A 109 21.94 -9.11 -43.10
N ASN A 110 21.29 -8.08 -42.53
CA ASN A 110 20.65 -6.93 -43.21
C ASN A 110 19.58 -6.28 -42.31
N ASP A 111 19.97 -5.27 -41.52
CA ASP A 111 19.04 -4.24 -41.04
C ASP A 111 19.66 -2.85 -41.31
N PRO A 112 19.05 -1.98 -42.14
CA PRO A 112 19.56 -0.65 -42.47
C PRO A 112 19.59 0.37 -41.31
N ARG A 113 19.27 -0.01 -40.06
CA ARG A 113 19.12 0.94 -38.93
C ARG A 113 20.36 1.14 -38.06
N LEU A 114 21.47 0.45 -38.32
CA LEU A 114 22.73 0.64 -37.56
C LEU A 114 23.74 1.49 -38.35
N TYR A 115 23.45 2.78 -38.47
CA TYR A 115 24.46 3.79 -38.78
C TYR A 115 24.33 5.00 -37.83
N PRO A 116 25.15 5.05 -36.77
CA PRO A 116 25.66 6.32 -36.27
C PRO A 116 27.08 6.52 -36.81
N GLY A 117 27.24 7.53 -37.66
CA GLY A 117 28.51 7.92 -38.25
C GLY A 117 29.57 8.26 -37.18
N SER A 118 30.71 7.60 -37.33
CA SER A 118 31.97 7.89 -36.65
C SER A 118 32.50 9.29 -36.96
N HIS A 119 32.87 10.03 -35.92
CA HIS A 119 34.07 10.84 -35.95
C HIS A 119 35.01 10.41 -34.83
N SER A 120 35.95 9.54 -35.18
CA SER A 120 37.13 9.20 -34.41
C SER A 120 38.10 10.38 -34.30
N ARG A 121 38.75 10.49 -33.14
CA ARG A 121 40.20 10.71 -32.90
C ARG A 121 40.38 11.20 -31.46
N ASN A 122 41.42 10.89 -30.69
CA ASN A 122 42.54 9.96 -30.76
C ASN A 122 43.19 10.04 -29.37
N ILE A 123 43.65 8.93 -28.81
CA ILE A 123 44.46 8.92 -27.58
C ILE A 123 45.92 9.16 -27.98
N GLN A 124 46.62 10.09 -27.29
CA GLN A 124 48.05 9.95 -27.04
C GLN A 124 48.51 10.85 -25.87
N SER A 125 49.17 10.19 -24.91
CA SER A 125 49.86 10.72 -23.73
C SER A 125 51.06 11.61 -24.08
N HIS A 126 51.38 12.59 -23.22
CA HIS A 126 52.72 12.77 -22.63
C HIS A 126 52.80 13.93 -21.60
N ASN A 127 53.36 13.59 -20.43
CA ASN A 127 54.20 14.34 -19.46
C ASN A 127 54.06 15.85 -19.19
N GLY A 128 54.07 16.21 -17.89
CA GLY A 128 54.58 17.49 -17.39
C GLY A 128 54.14 17.84 -15.96
N ASP A 129 55.09 17.77 -15.02
CA ASP A 129 55.04 18.23 -13.61
C ASP A 129 54.45 19.64 -13.38
N PHE A 130 53.82 19.86 -12.21
CA PHE A 130 54.28 20.78 -11.14
C PHE A 130 53.22 21.02 -10.03
N ASN A 131 53.56 20.60 -8.80
CA ASN A 131 53.43 21.31 -7.51
C ASN A 131 52.08 21.86 -6.99
N ARG A 132 51.55 21.31 -5.86
CA ARG A 132 51.62 21.92 -4.50
C ARG A 132 50.79 21.18 -3.42
N GLU A 133 51.55 20.64 -2.46
CA GLU A 133 51.40 20.62 -0.99
C GLU A 133 50.05 20.45 -0.28
N ALA A 134 50.05 19.44 0.59
CA ALA A 134 49.07 19.13 1.61
C ALA A 134 49.33 19.92 2.92
N THR A 135 48.27 20.10 3.73
CA THR A 135 48.42 20.25 5.18
C THR A 135 47.17 19.71 5.89
N GLU A 136 47.41 18.80 6.84
CA GLU A 136 46.44 18.24 7.78
C GLU A 136 45.95 19.28 8.80
N ARG A 137 44.71 19.11 9.31
CA ARG A 137 44.43 19.02 10.76
C ARG A 137 42.95 18.80 11.10
N ASP A 138 42.76 17.66 11.77
CA ASP A 138 42.16 17.50 13.11
C ASP A 138 40.64 17.33 13.31
N SER A 139 40.38 16.33 14.15
CA SER A 139 39.11 15.75 14.55
C SER A 139 38.52 16.53 15.72
N ARG A 140 37.18 16.66 15.78
CA ARG A 140 36.53 17.00 17.06
C ARG A 140 35.14 16.39 17.19
N VAL A 141 35.10 15.31 17.97
CA VAL A 141 33.94 14.78 18.68
C VAL A 141 33.44 15.82 19.69
N ARG A 142 32.12 16.01 19.81
CA ARG A 142 31.50 16.76 20.91
C ARG A 142 30.48 15.89 21.65
N GLN A 143 30.68 15.82 22.96
CA GLN A 143 30.01 15.03 23.98
C GLN A 143 28.67 15.65 24.43
N LEU A 144 27.77 14.80 24.94
CA LEU A 144 26.59 15.11 25.75
C LEU A 144 26.98 15.64 27.15
N PRO A 145 26.08 16.40 27.80
CA PRO A 145 25.94 16.33 29.27
C PRO A 145 24.43 16.30 29.69
N PRO A 146 24.05 16.24 30.99
CA PRO A 146 23.48 15.04 31.63
C PRO A 146 22.05 15.23 32.20
N THR A 147 21.51 14.14 32.72
CA THR A 147 20.26 13.94 33.49
C THR A 147 20.02 14.89 34.67
N GLU A 148 18.78 15.38 34.79
CA GLU A 148 18.12 15.72 36.07
C GLU A 148 16.62 15.37 35.99
N ASN A 149 16.14 14.55 36.93
CA ASN A 149 14.72 14.34 37.22
C ASN A 149 14.17 15.52 38.03
N PRO A 150 12.88 15.86 37.90
CA PRO A 150 12.04 15.79 39.10
C PRO A 150 10.63 15.24 38.84
N GLU A 151 10.21 14.31 39.69
CA GLU A 151 8.81 13.98 39.99
C GLU A 151 8.08 15.20 40.59
N TYR A 152 6.77 15.33 40.33
CA TYR A 152 5.70 15.58 41.31
C TYR A 152 4.34 15.65 40.58
N ASP A 153 3.66 14.51 40.57
CA ASP A 153 2.30 14.26 41.05
C ASP A 153 1.12 15.25 40.83
N ASN A 154 -0.02 14.63 40.50
CA ASN A 154 -1.43 15.03 40.65
C ASN A 154 -1.98 16.12 39.72
N GLU A 155 -2.86 15.72 38.77
CA GLU A 155 -4.27 16.17 38.73
C GLU A 155 -5.12 15.18 37.89
N LEU A 156 -6.12 14.58 38.54
CA LEU A 156 -7.22 13.85 37.90
C LEU A 156 -8.10 14.81 37.07
N PRO A 157 -8.66 14.33 35.94
CA PRO A 157 -10.00 14.75 35.55
C PRO A 157 -10.97 13.56 35.59
N LYS A 158 -11.99 13.69 36.45
CA LYS A 158 -13.21 12.87 36.45
C LYS A 158 -14.10 13.15 35.22
N PRO A 159 -15.02 12.24 34.87
CA PRO A 159 -15.68 12.20 33.57
C PRO A 159 -16.84 13.21 33.52
N SER A 160 -16.90 14.01 32.46
CA SER A 160 -18.10 14.75 32.09
C SER A 160 -18.34 14.60 30.59
N ALA A 161 -19.61 14.36 30.28
CA ALA A 161 -20.10 13.83 29.03
C ALA A 161 -19.90 14.78 27.85
N GLN A 162 -19.38 14.24 26.74
CA GLN A 162 -19.86 14.43 25.37
C GLN A 162 -18.96 13.60 24.45
N SER A 163 -19.43 12.40 24.11
CA SER A 163 -18.80 11.49 23.16
C SER A 163 -18.87 12.07 21.74
N PHE A 164 -17.91 12.91 21.39
CA PHE A 164 -17.54 13.14 20.00
C PHE A 164 -16.34 12.23 19.70
N LEU A 165 -16.63 11.08 19.08
CA LEU A 165 -15.60 10.25 18.46
C LEU A 165 -15.05 11.01 17.25
N GLN A 166 -14.04 11.86 17.45
CA GLN A 166 -13.15 12.27 16.38
C GLN A 166 -12.23 11.09 16.07
N PRO A 167 -12.25 10.50 14.86
CA PRO A 167 -11.20 9.58 14.46
C PRO A 167 -9.88 10.36 14.47
N GLY A 168 -8.92 9.91 15.28
CA GLY A 168 -7.62 10.54 15.37
C GLY A 168 -6.83 10.39 14.07
N PHE A 169 -6.92 11.37 13.17
CA PHE A 169 -6.05 11.49 11.99
C PHE A 169 -4.62 11.93 12.33
N SER A 170 -4.28 12.08 13.61
CA SER A 170 -2.98 12.64 14.05
C SER A 170 -1.80 11.65 14.00
N ALA A 171 -2.02 10.35 13.80
CA ALA A 171 -0.95 9.34 13.88
C ALA A 171 -0.74 8.49 12.61
N THR A 172 -1.67 8.48 11.67
CA THR A 172 -1.62 7.61 10.48
C THR A 172 -1.05 8.34 9.27
N LYS A 173 0.04 7.80 8.71
CA LYS A 173 0.71 8.34 7.51
C LYS A 173 -0.02 8.01 6.20
N ASN A 174 -1.00 7.11 6.25
CA ASN A 174 -1.72 6.54 5.12
C ASN A 174 -3.22 6.66 5.36
N VAL A 175 -3.99 6.82 4.28
CA VAL A 175 -5.46 6.77 4.32
C VAL A 175 -5.94 5.45 3.76
N GLY A 176 -6.42 4.58 4.64
CA GLY A 176 -7.04 3.30 4.30
C GLY A 176 -8.49 3.29 4.74
N ILE A 177 -9.43 3.31 3.79
CA ILE A 177 -10.87 3.18 4.08
C ILE A 177 -11.28 1.78 3.65
N SER A 178 -11.71 0.96 4.61
CA SER A 178 -12.10 -0.42 4.35
C SER A 178 -13.40 -0.83 5.01
N ASN A 179 -14.12 -1.78 4.38
CA ASN A 179 -15.32 -2.41 4.90
C ASN A 179 -16.41 -1.40 5.33
N GLN A 180 -16.73 -0.47 4.43
CA GLN A 180 -17.71 0.58 4.67
C GLN A 180 -18.93 0.40 3.78
N SER A 181 -20.11 0.63 4.34
CA SER A 181 -21.37 0.62 3.60
C SER A 181 -22.30 1.75 4.00
N ASP A 182 -23.01 2.35 3.04
CA ASP A 182 -24.04 3.37 3.28
C ASP A 182 -23.55 4.64 3.96
N LEU A 183 -22.30 5.02 3.69
CA LEU A 183 -21.66 6.18 4.31
C LEU A 183 -21.25 7.22 3.29
N HIS A 184 -21.37 8.47 3.70
CA HIS A 184 -20.80 9.60 3.02
C HIS A 184 -19.54 10.06 3.77
N ILE A 185 -18.37 9.76 3.20
CA ILE A 185 -17.06 10.01 3.79
C ILE A 185 -16.41 11.15 3.01
N ILE A 186 -16.19 12.28 3.66
CA ILE A 186 -15.44 13.41 3.11
C ILE A 186 -14.16 13.57 3.93
N LEU A 187 -13.00 13.47 3.28
CA LEU A 187 -11.73 13.69 3.94
C LEU A 187 -11.50 15.19 4.16
N PRO A 188 -11.30 15.64 5.41
CA PRO A 188 -10.99 17.04 5.68
C PRO A 188 -9.57 17.39 5.20
N SER A 189 -9.31 18.68 5.00
CA SER A 189 -7.97 19.22 4.67
C SER A 189 -6.87 18.77 5.64
N SER A 190 -7.21 18.49 6.90
CA SER A 190 -6.26 17.95 7.89
C SER A 190 -5.68 16.59 7.50
N ALA A 191 -6.37 15.82 6.65
CA ALA A 191 -5.89 14.54 6.12
C ALA A 191 -4.77 14.70 5.05
N ALA A 192 -4.45 15.93 4.63
CA ALA A 192 -3.34 16.23 3.73
C ALA A 192 -1.97 15.70 4.22
N ARG A 193 -1.82 15.48 5.54
CA ARG A 193 -0.60 14.90 6.15
C ARG A 193 -0.50 13.39 6.00
N ALA A 194 -1.61 12.72 5.68
CA ALA A 194 -1.72 11.27 5.56
C ALA A 194 -1.70 10.80 4.08
N THR A 195 -1.33 11.67 3.13
CA THR A 195 -1.36 11.34 1.69
C THR A 195 -0.20 10.47 1.21
N THR A 196 0.50 9.77 2.12
CA THR A 196 1.65 8.92 1.77
C THR A 196 1.23 7.65 1.03
N SER A 197 0.01 7.17 1.23
CA SER A 197 -0.59 6.07 0.48
C SER A 197 -2.12 6.09 0.65
N GLY A 198 -2.85 5.88 -0.44
CA GLY A 198 -4.31 5.79 -0.45
C GLY A 198 -4.78 4.40 -0.84
N SER A 199 -5.66 3.79 -0.04
CA SER A 199 -6.27 2.50 -0.33
C SER A 199 -7.74 2.46 0.06
N LEU A 200 -8.62 2.12 -0.89
CA LEU A 200 -10.05 1.90 -0.64
C LEU A 200 -10.37 0.44 -0.95
N THR A 201 -10.88 -0.29 0.04
CA THR A 201 -11.20 -1.71 -0.13
C THR A 201 -12.58 -2.05 0.44
N ASP A 202 -13.34 -2.89 -0.25
CA ASP A 202 -14.61 -3.43 0.28
C ASP A 202 -15.61 -2.32 0.65
N ILE A 203 -15.88 -1.43 -0.31
CA ILE A 203 -16.77 -0.27 -0.13
C ILE A 203 -18.05 -0.49 -0.93
N LYS A 204 -19.22 -0.30 -0.29
CA LYS A 204 -20.51 -0.53 -0.94
C LYS A 204 -21.48 0.62 -0.67
N CYS A 205 -22.09 1.17 -1.70
CA CYS A 205 -23.13 2.19 -1.51
C CYS A 205 -22.64 3.42 -0.75
N CYS A 206 -21.38 3.80 -0.97
CA CYS A 206 -20.76 4.94 -0.29
C CYS A 206 -20.46 6.06 -1.25
N ILE A 207 -20.38 7.27 -0.70
CA ILE A 207 -19.82 8.44 -1.38
C ILE A 207 -18.53 8.77 -0.65
N VAL A 208 -17.41 8.76 -1.36
CA VAL A 208 -16.09 9.02 -0.78
C VAL A 208 -15.44 10.17 -1.53
N ASP A 209 -15.23 11.29 -0.85
CA ASP A 209 -14.50 12.44 -1.37
C ASP A 209 -13.15 12.60 -0.69
N MET A 210 -12.10 12.47 -1.48
CA MET A 210 -10.69 12.62 -1.10
C MET A 210 -9.98 13.71 -1.89
N SER A 211 -10.71 14.54 -2.62
CA SER A 211 -10.14 15.59 -3.47
C SER A 211 -9.44 16.69 -2.66
N LEU A 212 -10.09 17.17 -1.60
CA LEU A 212 -9.62 18.26 -0.74
C LEU A 212 -8.16 18.11 -0.25
N PRO A 213 -7.76 16.97 0.38
CA PRO A 213 -6.38 16.81 0.87
C PRO A 213 -5.33 16.76 -0.26
N THR A 214 -5.71 16.40 -1.49
CA THR A 214 -4.78 16.33 -2.63
C THR A 214 -4.54 17.67 -3.29
N VAL A 215 -5.49 18.61 -3.18
CA VAL A 215 -5.40 19.95 -3.76
C VAL A 215 -4.60 20.88 -2.85
N GLU A 216 -4.82 20.81 -1.53
CA GLU A 216 -4.14 21.66 -0.55
C GLU A 216 -2.84 21.05 -0.03
N GLY A 217 -2.72 19.73 -0.11
CA GLY A 217 -1.60 18.94 0.40
C GLY A 217 -0.67 18.41 -0.67
N ARG A 218 -0.12 17.22 -0.39
CA ARG A 218 0.69 16.47 -1.37
C ARG A 218 -0.23 15.51 -2.16
N PRO A 219 -0.07 15.40 -3.49
CA PRO A 219 -0.72 14.36 -4.29
C PRO A 219 -0.46 12.95 -3.78
N TRP A 220 -1.38 12.02 -4.07
CA TRP A 220 -1.12 10.61 -3.77
C TRP A 220 0.04 10.09 -4.62
N PRO A 221 1.04 9.40 -4.05
CA PRO A 221 2.08 8.74 -4.84
C PRO A 221 1.56 7.48 -5.56
N GLY A 222 0.44 6.93 -5.10
CA GLY A 222 -0.26 5.81 -5.69
C GLY A 222 -1.58 5.57 -4.97
N LEU A 223 -2.54 4.99 -5.68
CA LEU A 223 -3.88 4.72 -5.17
C LEU A 223 -4.35 3.33 -5.60
N THR A 224 -4.92 2.59 -4.65
CA THR A 224 -5.52 1.28 -4.93
C THR A 224 -6.99 1.30 -4.55
N LEU A 225 -7.86 0.97 -5.51
CA LEU A 225 -9.30 0.84 -5.34
C LEU A 225 -9.68 -0.63 -5.58
N ARG A 226 -10.23 -1.31 -4.57
CA ARG A 226 -10.53 -2.74 -4.64
C ARG A 226 -11.93 -3.06 -4.12
N ASN A 227 -12.65 -3.93 -4.82
CA ASN A 227 -13.96 -4.45 -4.41
C ASN A 227 -14.94 -3.33 -4.02
N ILE A 228 -15.23 -2.44 -4.96
CA ILE A 228 -16.13 -1.30 -4.76
C ILE A 228 -17.40 -1.53 -5.57
N SER A 229 -18.57 -1.33 -4.96
CA SER A 229 -19.84 -1.47 -5.67
C SER A 229 -20.81 -0.35 -5.32
N HIS A 230 -21.63 0.06 -6.29
CA HIS A 230 -22.70 1.04 -6.08
C HIS A 230 -22.22 2.34 -5.42
N SER A 231 -20.97 2.76 -5.67
CA SER A 231 -20.35 3.86 -4.93
C SER A 231 -19.89 4.99 -5.85
N LEU A 232 -19.79 6.18 -5.30
CA LEU A 232 -19.17 7.34 -5.94
C LEU A 232 -17.85 7.64 -5.23
N VAL A 233 -16.74 7.58 -5.96
CA VAL A 233 -15.40 7.82 -5.40
C VAL A 233 -14.73 8.98 -6.13
N ILE A 234 -14.37 10.01 -5.38
CA ILE A 234 -13.61 11.16 -5.86
C ILE A 234 -12.24 11.08 -5.22
N ALA A 235 -11.27 10.62 -6.00
CA ALA A 235 -9.93 10.31 -5.53
C ALA A 235 -9.00 11.54 -5.46
N GLY A 236 -9.26 12.55 -6.29
CA GLY A 236 -8.39 13.72 -6.42
C GLY A 236 -7.14 13.46 -7.27
N LEU A 237 -6.04 14.13 -6.92
CA LEU A 237 -4.77 14.09 -7.66
C LEU A 237 -3.83 12.99 -7.19
N VAL A 238 -3.40 12.15 -8.15
CA VAL A 238 -2.44 11.06 -7.97
C VAL A 238 -1.22 11.30 -8.87
N ASP A 239 -0.05 11.56 -8.28
CA ASP A 239 1.24 11.65 -8.98
C ASP A 239 1.88 10.26 -9.11
N GLY A 240 1.14 9.32 -9.70
CA GLY A 240 1.57 7.93 -9.79
C GLY A 240 0.53 7.01 -10.42
N PRO A 241 0.69 5.68 -10.20
CA PRO A 241 -0.24 4.69 -10.73
C PRO A 241 -1.49 4.55 -9.86
N VAL A 242 -2.62 4.39 -10.53
CA VAL A 242 -3.91 4.03 -9.94
C VAL A 242 -4.27 2.61 -10.37
N HIS A 243 -4.53 1.75 -9.40
CA HIS A 243 -5.00 0.39 -9.63
C HIS A 243 -6.45 0.27 -9.20
N ILE A 244 -7.31 -0.16 -10.12
CA ILE A 244 -8.74 -0.33 -9.90
C ILE A 244 -9.05 -1.81 -10.14
N THR A 245 -9.63 -2.50 -9.17
CA THR A 245 -9.89 -3.93 -9.25
C THR A 245 -11.22 -4.31 -8.64
N GLY A 246 -12.06 -5.07 -9.36
CA GLY A 246 -13.33 -5.55 -8.81
C GLY A 246 -14.32 -4.42 -8.54
N VAL A 247 -14.44 -3.44 -9.44
CA VAL A 247 -15.39 -2.33 -9.28
C VAL A 247 -16.62 -2.55 -10.15
N SER A 248 -17.81 -2.38 -9.57
CA SER A 248 -19.07 -2.57 -10.28
C SER A 248 -20.08 -1.45 -10.04
N ASN A 249 -20.82 -1.06 -11.08
CA ASN A 249 -21.94 -0.11 -11.02
C ASN A 249 -21.59 1.14 -10.19
N SER A 250 -20.45 1.78 -10.49
CA SER A 250 -19.86 2.83 -9.65
C SER A 250 -19.30 3.96 -10.52
N ILE A 251 -19.14 5.13 -9.91
CA ILE A 251 -18.54 6.30 -10.56
C ILE A 251 -17.22 6.60 -9.87
N ILE A 252 -16.16 6.77 -10.64
CA ILE A 252 -14.83 7.11 -10.14
C ILE A 252 -14.35 8.38 -10.83
N VAL A 253 -13.89 9.35 -10.04
CA VAL A 253 -13.27 10.60 -10.50
C VAL A 253 -11.83 10.64 -10.04
N VAL A 254 -10.88 10.68 -10.97
CA VAL A 254 -9.45 10.64 -10.62
C VAL A 254 -8.57 11.37 -11.63
N ILE A 255 -7.51 12.01 -11.14
CA ILE A 255 -6.42 12.55 -11.97
C ILE A 255 -5.19 11.71 -11.68
N ALA A 256 -4.60 11.08 -12.69
CA ALA A 256 -3.49 10.14 -12.51
C ALA A 256 -2.46 10.22 -13.63
N ARG A 257 -1.28 9.64 -13.38
CA ARG A 257 -0.27 9.47 -14.43
C ARG A 257 -0.47 8.22 -15.25
N GLN A 258 -0.91 7.14 -14.58
CA GLN A 258 -1.12 5.81 -15.13
C GLN A 258 -2.35 5.20 -14.45
N VAL A 259 -3.23 4.56 -15.21
CA VAL A 259 -4.41 3.87 -14.69
C VAL A 259 -4.46 2.45 -15.23
N ARG A 260 -4.63 1.49 -14.32
CA ARG A 260 -4.82 0.07 -14.63
C ARG A 260 -6.12 -0.41 -14.00
N ILE A 261 -6.98 -1.00 -14.81
CA ILE A 261 -8.32 -1.42 -14.40
C ILE A 261 -8.46 -2.91 -14.71
N HIS A 262 -8.90 -3.66 -13.70
CA HIS A 262 -9.03 -5.11 -13.77
C HIS A 262 -10.39 -5.53 -13.22
N GLU A 263 -11.06 -6.47 -13.87
CA GLU A 263 -12.30 -7.11 -13.36
C GLU A 263 -13.38 -6.07 -12.96
N CYS A 264 -13.69 -5.12 -13.84
CA CYS A 264 -14.67 -4.06 -13.58
C CYS A 264 -15.87 -4.12 -14.53
N ALA A 265 -17.06 -3.74 -14.05
CA ALA A 265 -18.30 -3.81 -14.83
C ALA A 265 -19.20 -2.60 -14.60
N ASP A 266 -19.73 -2.00 -15.67
CA ASP A 266 -20.66 -0.86 -15.61
C ASP A 266 -20.11 0.32 -14.77
N VAL A 267 -18.88 0.76 -15.07
CA VAL A 267 -18.19 1.81 -14.33
C VAL A 267 -18.03 3.07 -15.18
N ASP A 268 -18.37 4.21 -14.59
CA ASP A 268 -18.13 5.52 -15.19
C ASP A 268 -16.85 6.11 -14.61
N LEU A 269 -15.86 6.33 -15.48
CA LEU A 269 -14.56 6.84 -15.10
C LEU A 269 -14.37 8.24 -15.68
N TYR A 270 -14.46 9.23 -14.79
CA TYR A 270 -14.07 10.61 -15.08
C TYR A 270 -12.58 10.75 -14.83
N LEU A 271 -11.81 10.78 -15.92
CA LEU A 271 -10.37 10.61 -15.86
C LEU A 271 -9.65 11.79 -16.51
N HIS A 272 -8.57 12.23 -15.85
CA HIS A 272 -7.46 12.88 -16.53
C HIS A 272 -6.23 11.99 -16.40
N CYS A 273 -5.69 11.52 -17.53
CA CYS A 273 -4.52 10.64 -17.55
C CYS A 273 -3.47 11.13 -18.53
N THR A 274 -2.22 11.18 -18.10
CA THR A 274 -1.09 11.55 -18.98
C THR A 274 -0.62 10.40 -19.87
N SER A 275 -1.03 9.17 -19.58
CA SER A 275 -0.77 7.99 -20.40
C SER A 275 -2.06 7.33 -20.84
N HIS A 276 -1.96 6.32 -21.70
CA HIS A 276 -3.10 5.46 -22.03
C HIS A 276 -3.56 4.68 -20.79
N PRO A 277 -4.87 4.72 -20.44
CA PRO A 277 -5.45 3.82 -19.45
C PRO A 277 -5.46 2.40 -20.00
N ILE A 278 -5.18 1.42 -19.15
CA ILE A 278 -5.18 -0.01 -19.54
C ILE A 278 -6.33 -0.70 -18.81
N ILE A 279 -7.14 -1.46 -19.56
CA ILE A 279 -8.22 -2.29 -19.02
C ILE A 279 -7.97 -3.77 -19.30
N GLU A 280 -8.41 -4.63 -18.38
CA GLU A 280 -8.37 -6.09 -18.49
C GLU A 280 -9.59 -6.70 -17.81
N ASP A 281 -10.22 -7.71 -18.43
CA ASP A 281 -11.42 -8.37 -17.87
C ASP A 281 -12.54 -7.40 -17.48
N CYS A 282 -12.66 -6.29 -18.20
CA CYS A 282 -13.68 -5.27 -17.94
C CYS A 282 -14.83 -5.34 -18.93
N THR A 283 -16.01 -4.89 -18.53
CA THR A 283 -17.21 -4.81 -19.38
C THR A 283 -17.97 -3.50 -19.16
N SER A 284 -18.57 -2.96 -20.21
CA SER A 284 -19.38 -1.73 -20.14
C SER A 284 -18.67 -0.53 -19.47
N MET A 285 -17.37 -0.37 -19.69
CA MET A 285 -16.62 0.76 -19.15
C MET A 285 -16.94 2.05 -19.91
N ARG A 286 -17.17 3.14 -19.19
CA ARG A 286 -17.58 4.43 -19.77
C ARG A 286 -16.61 5.51 -19.32
N PHE A 287 -15.82 6.05 -20.25
CA PHE A 287 -14.78 7.04 -19.95
C PHE A 287 -15.27 8.44 -20.28
N ALA A 288 -15.01 9.41 -19.40
CA ALA A 288 -15.36 10.81 -19.57
C ALA A 288 -14.18 11.72 -19.20
N PRO A 289 -14.10 12.93 -19.77
CA PRO A 289 -13.15 13.93 -19.32
C PRO A 289 -13.48 14.38 -17.89
N LEU A 290 -12.47 14.83 -17.15
CA LEU A 290 -12.63 15.32 -15.79
C LEU A 290 -13.58 16.54 -15.72
N PRO A 291 -14.52 16.60 -14.76
CA PRO A 291 -15.38 17.76 -14.53
C PRO A 291 -14.58 19.02 -14.21
N LYS A 292 -15.08 20.19 -14.65
CA LYS A 292 -14.40 21.48 -14.47
C LYS A 292 -14.19 21.83 -12.99
N SER A 293 -15.09 21.38 -12.12
CA SER A 293 -15.02 21.59 -10.67
C SER A 293 -13.80 20.95 -10.02
N TYR A 294 -13.29 19.87 -10.60
CA TYR A 294 -12.09 19.16 -10.11
C TYR A 294 -10.86 19.41 -10.98
N ALA A 295 -10.97 20.26 -12.01
CA ALA A 295 -9.87 20.59 -12.89
C ALA A 295 -8.81 21.44 -12.15
N ILE A 296 -7.65 20.85 -11.89
CA ILE A 296 -6.53 21.52 -11.23
C ILE A 296 -5.74 22.31 -12.29
N LYS A 297 -5.55 23.61 -12.05
CA LYS A 297 -4.85 24.54 -12.96
C LYS A 297 -3.44 24.06 -13.36
N ASP A 298 -2.75 23.36 -12.46
CA ASP A 298 -1.38 22.87 -12.64
C ASP A 298 -1.29 21.64 -13.57
N VAL A 299 -2.43 20.95 -13.81
CA VAL A 299 -2.51 19.76 -14.68
C VAL A 299 -3.19 20.10 -16.01
N SER A 300 -3.87 21.24 -16.10
CA SER A 300 -4.58 21.71 -17.31
C SER A 300 -3.70 21.92 -18.55
N GLY A 301 -2.37 21.89 -18.41
CA GLY A 301 -1.40 22.00 -19.51
C GLY A 301 -0.76 20.68 -19.95
N LYS A 302 -1.08 19.55 -19.30
CA LYS A 302 -0.53 18.23 -19.67
C LYS A 302 -1.46 17.52 -20.64
N GLU A 303 -0.89 16.69 -21.51
CA GLU A 303 -1.67 15.87 -22.45
C GLU A 303 -2.65 14.98 -21.68
N ASN A 304 -3.92 15.04 -22.07
CA ASN A 304 -4.97 14.21 -21.49
C ASN A 304 -5.35 13.12 -22.49
N GLN A 305 -5.06 11.87 -22.15
CA GLN A 305 -5.24 10.69 -22.99
C GLN A 305 -6.33 9.75 -22.45
N TRP A 306 -7.36 10.32 -21.83
CA TRP A 306 -8.49 9.59 -21.25
C TRP A 306 -9.31 8.79 -22.27
N ASP A 307 -9.28 9.20 -23.54
CA ASP A 307 -10.03 8.61 -24.67
C ASP A 307 -9.25 7.49 -25.38
N LYS A 308 -7.97 7.29 -25.06
CA LYS A 308 -7.09 6.27 -25.64
C LYS A 308 -6.89 5.11 -24.68
N VAL A 309 -7.91 4.26 -24.59
CA VAL A 309 -7.91 3.12 -23.66
C VAL A 309 -7.41 1.85 -24.36
N ASP A 310 -6.38 1.24 -23.79
CA ASP A 310 -5.80 -0.02 -24.24
C ASP A 310 -6.50 -1.19 -23.55
N ASP A 311 -7.23 -2.02 -24.31
CA ASP A 311 -7.83 -3.26 -23.80
C ASP A 311 -6.88 -4.43 -24.03
N PHE A 312 -6.28 -4.93 -22.94
CA PHE A 312 -5.21 -5.92 -23.00
C PHE A 312 -5.66 -7.28 -23.53
N LYS A 313 -6.93 -7.66 -23.32
CA LYS A 313 -7.47 -8.96 -23.76
C LYS A 313 -8.16 -8.88 -25.13
N TRP A 314 -8.29 -7.69 -25.70
CA TRP A 314 -8.86 -7.52 -27.04
C TRP A 314 -7.79 -7.63 -28.13
N LEU A 315 -7.56 -8.86 -28.61
CA LEU A 315 -6.59 -9.17 -29.66
C LEU A 315 -7.13 -9.00 -31.10
N LYS A 316 -8.36 -8.51 -31.25
CA LYS A 316 -9.05 -8.40 -32.55
C LYS A 316 -8.79 -7.03 -33.19
N ALA A 317 -8.84 -6.99 -34.52
CA ALA A 317 -8.80 -5.73 -35.26
C ALA A 317 -10.11 -4.94 -35.03
N GLY A 318 -9.98 -3.69 -34.56
CA GLY A 318 -11.11 -2.78 -34.29
C GLY A 318 -11.18 -2.33 -32.84
N GLN A 319 -12.11 -1.41 -32.55
CA GLN A 319 -12.33 -0.92 -31.18
C GLN A 319 -12.89 -2.04 -30.29
N SER A 320 -12.41 -2.11 -29.05
CA SER A 320 -12.95 -3.06 -28.08
C SER A 320 -14.40 -2.69 -27.72
N PRO A 321 -15.33 -3.67 -27.64
CA PRO A 321 -16.69 -3.43 -27.17
C PRO A 321 -16.77 -3.22 -25.65
N ASN A 322 -15.68 -3.46 -24.92
CA ASN A 322 -15.65 -3.43 -23.45
C ASN A 322 -15.62 -2.01 -22.89
N TRP A 323 -15.32 -1.02 -23.71
CA TRP A 323 -15.27 0.38 -23.30
C TRP A 323 -15.83 1.32 -24.38
N ARG A 324 -16.32 2.47 -23.93
CA ARG A 324 -16.71 3.59 -24.80
C ARG A 324 -16.44 4.92 -24.13
N ALA A 325 -16.29 5.97 -24.92
CA ALA A 325 -16.37 7.33 -24.42
C ALA A 325 -17.84 7.71 -24.11
N LEU A 326 -18.06 8.40 -23.01
CA LEU A 326 -19.33 9.05 -22.69
C LEU A 326 -19.50 10.29 -23.57
N SER A 327 -20.73 10.50 -24.03
CA SER A 327 -21.11 11.74 -24.70
C SER A 327 -21.41 12.84 -23.68
N ASP A 328 -21.28 14.11 -24.09
CA ASP A 328 -21.57 15.27 -23.22
C ASP A 328 -23.00 15.27 -22.66
N ALA A 329 -23.95 14.57 -23.30
CA ALA A 329 -25.33 14.44 -22.83
C ALA A 329 -25.51 13.36 -21.75
N GLU A 330 -24.60 12.39 -21.68
CA GLU A 330 -24.60 11.33 -20.65
C GLU A 330 -23.70 11.69 -19.46
N THR A 331 -22.79 12.65 -19.62
CA THR A 331 -21.97 13.15 -18.52
C THR A 331 -22.79 13.91 -17.49
N LEU A 332 -22.42 13.75 -16.21
CA LEU A 332 -23.07 14.46 -15.12
C LEU A 332 -22.79 15.97 -15.19
N ASP A 333 -23.85 16.75 -15.05
CA ASP A 333 -23.82 18.21 -15.05
C ASP A 333 -22.92 18.77 -13.93
N ASP A 334 -22.27 19.92 -14.18
CA ASP A 334 -21.38 20.60 -13.23
C ASP A 334 -22.08 20.94 -11.89
N THR A 335 -23.41 21.07 -11.92
CA THR A 335 -24.23 21.29 -10.71
C THR A 335 -24.25 20.10 -9.77
N VAL A 336 -24.11 18.88 -10.28
CA VAL A 336 -24.11 17.65 -9.47
C VAL A 336 -22.85 17.62 -8.60
N TRP A 337 -21.70 17.85 -9.22
CA TRP A 337 -20.39 17.87 -8.55
C TRP A 337 -20.29 18.94 -7.44
N THR A 338 -20.95 20.08 -7.63
CA THR A 338 -20.86 21.22 -6.69
C THR A 338 -21.93 21.22 -5.61
N LYS A 339 -23.13 20.68 -5.88
CA LYS A 339 -24.28 20.78 -4.96
C LYS A 339 -24.77 19.44 -4.41
N VAL A 340 -24.54 18.33 -5.09
CA VAL A 340 -25.05 17.01 -4.71
C VAL A 340 -23.97 16.24 -3.97
N VAL A 341 -22.75 16.22 -4.51
CA VAL A 341 -21.62 15.49 -3.94
C VAL A 341 -21.21 15.97 -2.54
N PRO A 342 -21.11 17.28 -2.21
CA PRO A 342 -20.72 17.70 -0.87
C PRO A 342 -21.77 17.41 0.21
N GLY A 343 -22.93 16.88 -0.19
CA GLY A 343 -24.06 16.55 0.68
C GLY A 343 -25.06 17.70 0.76
N GLN A 344 -26.34 17.37 0.56
CA GLN A 344 -27.44 18.30 0.80
C GLN A 344 -28.04 18.05 2.19
N PRO A 345 -28.42 19.10 2.94
CA PRO A 345 -29.08 18.92 4.23
C PRO A 345 -30.35 18.08 4.08
N GLY A 346 -30.39 16.91 4.71
CA GLY A 346 -31.57 16.05 4.77
C GLY A 346 -31.73 15.01 3.66
N LYS A 347 -30.80 14.89 2.70
CA LYS A 347 -30.78 13.79 1.72
C LYS A 347 -29.98 12.60 2.23
N SER A 348 -30.48 11.39 1.96
CA SER A 348 -29.74 10.16 2.28
C SER A 348 -28.62 9.90 1.25
N VAL A 349 -27.66 9.04 1.62
CA VAL A 349 -26.59 8.60 0.71
C VAL A 349 -27.18 7.92 -0.52
N GLU A 350 -28.23 7.12 -0.32
CA GLU A 350 -28.92 6.39 -1.39
C GLU A 350 -29.62 7.33 -2.38
N GLU A 351 -30.30 8.37 -1.90
CA GLU A 351 -30.93 9.38 -2.76
C GLU A 351 -29.90 10.14 -3.58
N THR A 352 -28.76 10.46 -2.96
CA THR A 352 -27.65 11.15 -3.61
C THR A 352 -27.03 10.25 -4.68
N LEU A 353 -26.82 8.96 -4.39
CA LEU A 353 -26.33 7.96 -5.35
C LEU A 353 -27.31 7.79 -6.52
N LYS A 354 -28.61 7.74 -6.25
CA LYS A 354 -29.65 7.65 -7.29
C LYS A 354 -29.70 8.88 -8.19
N GLU A 355 -29.50 10.06 -7.63
CA GLU A 355 -29.44 11.32 -8.38
C GLU A 355 -28.22 11.39 -9.32
N VAL A 356 -27.11 10.76 -8.94
CA VAL A 356 -25.93 10.61 -9.83
C VAL A 356 -26.01 9.41 -10.77
N GLY A 357 -27.12 8.66 -10.78
CA GLY A 357 -27.34 7.52 -11.66
C GLY A 357 -26.80 6.17 -11.13
N VAL A 358 -26.31 6.13 -9.89
CA VAL A 358 -25.84 4.90 -9.22
C VAL A 358 -26.99 4.35 -8.37
N SER A 359 -27.66 3.31 -8.86
CA SER A 359 -28.81 2.70 -8.18
C SER A 359 -28.48 1.31 -7.66
N ARG A 360 -28.90 1.01 -6.42
CA ARG A 360 -28.98 -0.38 -5.93
C ARG A 360 -30.01 -1.13 -6.78
N GLN A 361 -29.60 -2.24 -7.41
CA GLN A 361 -30.54 -3.14 -8.10
C GLN A 361 -31.40 -3.92 -7.10
#